data_AF-A0A7V7SVC5-F1
#
_entry.id   AF-A0A7V7SVC5-F1
#
_cell.length_a   1.000
_cell.length_b   1.000
_cell.length_c   1.000
_cell.angle_alpha   90.00
_cell.angle_beta   90.00
_cell.angle_gamma   90.00
#
_symmetry.space_group_name_H-M   'P 1'
#
loop_
_entity.id
_entity.type
_entity.pdbx_description
1 polymer ?
#
loop_
_entity_poly.entity_id
_entity_poly.type
_entity_poly.pdbx_seq_one_letter_code
_entity_poly.pdbx_strand_id
1 'polypeptide(L)'
;MISLCWLGLFAGFNLGQEPEPVDFASQVLPILKQHCFSCHASESLGGPKKAKAGLRLDGAGWILAGAKGDQVLVPGKPEESSLWSMMALPADDPDIMPAKGDPASAEEIALIRQWIEEGASFGDWRGEAGGLTIRKGPAPDQPVSVMERMAKNLEPASQAQIKKAAGDKARITPVRPGSPLLHVEFPHKDRGLNKNDLQRLQSIAPWVAILDLSRLPLKEEVLGQLPKLPRLIRLEMRSTGLDDRGLAALPPLAELRVCNLFGNPIGNASVKKLLSFPQLRVLYLWKTEITEAGVDSLRKDRAKLQVHWNPKFPAPRNPASD
;
A
#
# COMPACT_ATOMS: atom_id res chain seq x y z
N MET A 1 -3.68 25.11 -72.47
CA MET A 1 -4.41 24.22 -71.54
C MET A 1 -3.40 23.49 -70.70
N ILE A 2 -3.72 23.28 -69.42
CA ILE A 2 -2.98 22.56 -68.36
C ILE A 2 -1.99 23.41 -67.56
N SER A 3 -2.44 23.88 -66.39
CA SER A 3 -1.64 23.85 -65.16
C SER A 3 -2.59 24.04 -63.96
N LEU A 4 -2.92 22.96 -63.26
CA LEU A 4 -3.60 23.02 -61.97
C LEU A 4 -2.54 22.90 -60.87
N CYS A 5 -2.25 24.01 -60.19
CA CYS A 5 -1.54 24.02 -58.92
C CYS A 5 -2.45 23.47 -57.83
N TRP A 6 -2.10 22.30 -57.29
CA TRP A 6 -2.63 21.83 -56.01
C TRP A 6 -1.88 22.53 -54.87
N LEU A 7 -2.52 23.52 -54.24
CA LEU A 7 -2.10 24.07 -52.96
C LEU A 7 -2.51 23.09 -51.86
N GLY A 8 -1.55 22.31 -51.37
CA GLY A 8 -1.73 21.51 -50.17
C GLY A 8 -1.73 22.40 -48.93
N LEU A 9 -2.89 22.54 -48.27
CA LEU A 9 -2.96 22.99 -46.88
C LEU A 9 -2.46 21.86 -45.98
N PHE A 10 -1.23 21.96 -45.49
CA PHE A 10 -0.82 21.23 -44.29
C PHE A 10 -1.38 21.97 -43.09
N ALA A 11 -2.50 21.49 -42.56
CA ALA A 11 -2.92 21.83 -41.21
C ALA A 11 -1.84 21.27 -40.25
N GLY A 12 -1.06 22.16 -39.65
CA GLY A 12 -0.10 21.80 -38.62
C GLY A 12 -0.83 21.20 -37.43
N PHE A 13 -0.72 19.89 -37.27
CA PHE A 13 -1.11 19.22 -36.04
C PHE A 13 -0.10 19.64 -34.97
N ASN A 14 -0.50 20.55 -34.08
CA ASN A 14 0.27 20.88 -32.90
C ASN A 14 0.23 19.64 -32.00
N LEU A 15 1.30 18.83 -32.05
CA LEU A 15 1.55 17.79 -31.05
C LEU A 15 1.75 18.54 -29.73
N GLY A 16 0.69 18.63 -28.93
CA GLY A 16 0.77 19.16 -27.57
C GLY A 16 1.86 18.39 -26.83
N GLN A 17 2.87 19.11 -26.34
CA GLN A 17 3.88 18.55 -25.45
C GLN A 17 3.13 17.95 -24.25
N GLU A 18 3.39 16.67 -23.96
CA GLU A 18 2.91 16.11 -22.70
C GLU A 18 3.49 16.93 -21.54
N PRO A 19 2.68 17.26 -20.51
CA PRO A 19 3.16 18.05 -19.39
C PRO A 19 4.36 17.35 -18.75
N GLU A 20 5.42 18.10 -18.49
CA GLU A 20 6.62 17.53 -17.87
C GLU A 20 6.30 16.99 -16.46
N PRO A 21 6.86 15.83 -16.07
CA PRO A 21 6.68 15.29 -14.73
C PRO A 21 7.11 16.27 -13.64
N VAL A 22 6.46 16.21 -12.48
CA VAL A 22 6.76 17.07 -11.34
C VAL A 22 8.18 16.79 -10.83
N ASP A 23 9.02 17.82 -10.83
CA ASP A 23 10.34 17.76 -10.21
C ASP A 23 10.27 18.03 -8.71
N PHE A 24 10.62 17.01 -7.91
CA PHE A 24 10.51 17.12 -6.47
C PHE A 24 11.38 18.24 -5.89
N ALA A 25 12.62 18.39 -6.36
CA ALA A 25 13.59 19.28 -5.73
C ALA A 25 13.23 20.76 -5.91
N SER A 26 12.72 21.13 -7.09
CA SER A 26 12.37 22.50 -7.45
C SER A 26 10.90 22.84 -7.19
N GLN A 27 9.98 21.87 -7.21
CA GLN A 27 8.54 22.14 -7.10
C GLN A 27 7.94 21.67 -5.77
N VAL A 28 8.27 20.46 -5.30
CA VAL A 28 7.63 19.87 -4.09
C VAL A 28 8.37 20.25 -2.80
N LEU A 29 9.69 20.17 -2.80
CA LEU A 29 10.51 20.44 -1.62
C LEU A 29 10.32 21.86 -1.05
N PRO A 30 10.14 22.92 -1.84
CA PRO A 30 9.82 24.26 -1.30
C PRO A 30 8.53 24.26 -0.48
N ILE A 31 7.48 23.58 -0.95
CA ILE A 31 6.19 23.46 -0.26
C ILE A 31 6.39 22.76 1.09
N LEU A 32 7.13 21.63 1.10
CA LEU A 32 7.41 20.90 2.35
C LEU A 32 8.23 21.73 3.35
N LYS A 33 9.21 22.50 2.87
CA LYS A 33 10.00 23.41 3.70
C LYS A 33 9.15 24.49 4.34
N GLN A 34 8.27 25.11 3.56
CA GLN A 34 7.42 26.20 4.02
C GLN A 34 6.38 25.73 5.04
N HIS A 35 5.69 24.63 4.72
CA HIS A 35 4.49 24.25 5.48
C HIS A 35 4.74 23.14 6.51
N CYS A 36 5.75 22.28 6.30
CA CYS A 36 5.89 21.06 7.09
C CYS A 36 7.10 21.07 8.04
N PHE A 37 8.22 21.69 7.65
CA PHE A 37 9.50 21.48 8.34
C PHE A 37 9.52 21.98 9.78
N SER A 38 8.79 23.06 10.09
CA SER A 38 8.70 23.62 11.44
C SER A 38 8.21 22.62 12.51
N CYS A 39 7.53 21.54 12.09
CA CYS A 39 7.04 20.47 12.96
C CYS A 39 7.58 19.08 12.61
N HIS A 40 7.89 18.83 11.33
CA HIS A 40 8.22 17.52 10.79
C HIS A 40 9.66 17.39 10.25
N ALA A 41 10.54 18.35 10.49
CA ALA A 41 11.97 18.23 10.20
C ALA A 41 12.81 17.98 11.46
N SER A 42 14.11 17.70 11.27
CA SER A 42 15.10 17.76 12.34
C SER A 42 15.29 19.17 12.87
N GLU A 43 15.89 19.25 14.06
CA GLU A 43 16.30 20.51 14.68
C GLU A 43 17.27 21.33 13.80
N SER A 44 18.17 20.67 13.07
CA SER A 44 19.10 21.32 12.14
C SER A 44 18.43 21.93 10.91
N LEU A 45 17.19 21.53 10.60
CA LEU A 45 16.39 22.10 9.52
C LEU A 45 15.21 22.94 10.03
N GLY A 46 15.28 23.42 11.28
CA GLY A 46 14.29 24.32 11.88
C GLY A 46 13.05 23.63 12.45
N GLY A 47 13.08 22.30 12.55
CA GLY A 47 12.06 21.51 13.25
C GLY A 47 12.32 21.40 14.76
N PRO A 48 11.44 20.74 15.51
CA PRO A 48 11.61 20.53 16.94
C PRO A 48 12.57 19.36 17.24
N LYS A 49 13.13 19.31 18.45
CA LYS A 49 13.97 18.19 18.95
C LYS A 49 13.34 16.80 18.77
N LYS A 50 12.00 16.73 18.77
CA LYS A 50 11.23 15.54 18.40
C LYS A 50 10.14 15.94 17.42
N ALA A 51 10.23 15.45 16.19
CA ALA A 51 9.23 15.71 15.15
C ALA A 51 7.83 15.28 15.60
N LYS A 52 6.82 16.09 15.30
CA LYS A 52 5.44 15.83 15.70
C LYS A 52 4.95 14.50 15.14
N ALA A 53 4.17 13.80 15.96
CA ALA A 53 3.69 12.44 15.68
C ALA A 53 4.79 11.39 15.37
N GLY A 54 6.08 11.72 15.52
CA GLY A 54 7.17 10.85 15.09
C GLY A 54 7.35 10.77 13.57
N LEU A 55 6.77 11.72 12.82
CA LEU A 55 6.84 11.81 11.36
C LEU A 55 7.94 12.79 10.93
N ARG A 56 8.85 12.32 10.07
CA ARG A 56 9.93 13.12 9.48
C ARG A 56 9.69 13.30 7.98
N LEU A 57 9.66 14.55 7.52
CA LEU A 57 9.38 14.96 6.13
C LEU A 57 10.57 15.62 5.41
N ASP A 58 11.74 15.58 6.04
CA ASP A 58 12.98 16.24 5.62
C ASP A 58 14.03 15.27 5.04
N GLY A 59 13.64 14.02 4.82
CA GLY A 59 14.44 13.03 4.09
C GLY A 59 13.59 11.97 3.41
N ALA A 60 13.95 11.59 2.19
CA ALA A 60 13.17 10.68 1.35
C ALA A 60 12.90 9.33 2.05
N GLY A 61 13.93 8.74 2.67
CA GLY A 61 13.81 7.49 3.41
C GLY A 61 12.89 7.59 4.63
N TRP A 62 12.83 8.76 5.28
CA TRP A 62 11.93 9.00 6.41
C TRP A 62 10.48 9.14 5.95
N ILE A 63 10.24 9.87 4.85
CA ILE A 63 8.90 10.03 4.27
C ILE A 63 8.34 8.66 3.86
N LEU A 64 9.15 7.84 3.20
CA LEU A 64 8.76 6.48 2.79
C LEU A 64 8.56 5.52 3.96
N ALA A 65 9.34 5.68 5.04
CA ALA A 65 9.16 4.88 6.26
C ALA A 65 7.89 5.29 7.04
N GLY A 66 7.42 6.52 6.86
CA GLY A 66 6.25 7.06 7.54
C GLY A 66 6.48 7.26 9.05
N ALA A 67 5.43 7.08 9.86
CA ALA A 67 5.47 7.33 11.29
C ALA A 67 4.73 6.26 12.08
N LYS A 68 5.32 5.80 13.18
CA LYS A 68 4.70 4.82 14.11
C LYS A 68 4.21 3.52 13.43
N GLY A 69 4.75 3.17 12.26
CA GLY A 69 4.35 2.00 11.48
C GLY A 69 3.31 2.29 10.39
N ASP A 70 2.76 3.50 10.32
CA ASP A 70 1.84 3.95 9.28
C ASP A 70 2.61 4.56 8.10
N GLN A 71 2.26 4.15 6.88
CA GLN A 71 2.74 4.83 5.67
C GLN A 71 2.02 6.16 5.52
N VAL A 72 2.81 7.23 5.39
CA VAL A 72 2.29 8.59 5.19
C VAL A 72 2.28 8.98 3.71
N LEU A 73 3.09 8.30 2.90
CA LEU A 73 3.20 8.44 1.47
C LEU A 73 3.07 7.06 0.81
N VAL A 74 2.12 6.94 -0.12
CA VAL A 74 1.91 5.76 -0.95
C VAL A 74 2.09 6.18 -2.42
N PRO A 75 3.25 5.89 -3.03
CA PRO A 75 3.53 6.21 -4.43
C PRO A 75 2.42 5.74 -5.38
N GLY A 76 1.99 6.62 -6.28
CA GLY A 76 0.92 6.39 -7.25
C GLY A 76 -0.49 6.48 -6.69
N LYS A 77 -0.64 6.79 -5.39
CA LYS A 77 -1.94 6.78 -4.71
C LYS A 77 -2.10 7.97 -3.74
N PRO A 78 -2.38 9.17 -4.27
CA PRO A 78 -2.57 10.37 -3.46
C PRO A 78 -3.60 10.18 -2.35
N GLU A 79 -4.69 9.50 -2.65
CA GLU A 79 -5.82 9.29 -1.75
C GLU A 79 -5.45 8.34 -0.60
N GLU A 80 -4.55 7.37 -0.83
CA GLU A 80 -4.02 6.48 0.23
C GLU A 80 -2.87 7.15 1.01
N SER A 81 -2.45 8.37 0.62
CA SER A 81 -1.33 9.09 1.23
C SER A 81 -1.83 10.16 2.21
N SER A 82 -1.66 9.91 3.50
CA SER A 82 -2.04 10.88 4.54
C SER A 82 -1.27 12.21 4.44
N LEU A 83 -0.11 12.23 3.78
CA LEU A 83 0.63 13.44 3.47
C LEU A 83 -0.25 14.46 2.72
N TRP A 84 -0.94 14.01 1.67
CA TRP A 84 -1.80 14.88 0.86
C TRP A 84 -3.16 15.08 1.50
N SER A 85 -3.80 14.00 1.97
CA SER A 85 -5.20 14.10 2.43
C SER A 85 -5.37 15.00 3.64
N MET A 86 -4.37 15.10 4.53
CA MET A 86 -4.39 16.03 5.67
C MET A 86 -4.19 17.49 5.25
N MET A 87 -3.49 17.76 4.14
CA MET A 87 -3.35 19.12 3.59
C MET A 87 -4.63 19.59 2.90
N ALA A 88 -5.42 18.66 2.36
CA ALA A 88 -6.65 18.94 1.62
C ALA A 88 -7.91 19.07 2.51
N LEU A 89 -7.75 19.02 3.84
CA LEU A 89 -8.86 19.20 4.78
C LEU A 89 -9.33 20.67 4.82
N PRO A 90 -10.60 20.93 5.24
CA PRO A 90 -11.07 22.29 5.52
C PRO A 90 -10.18 23.00 6.55
N ALA A 91 -10.02 24.32 6.40
CA ALA A 91 -9.12 25.11 7.24
C ALA A 91 -9.45 25.09 8.75
N ASP A 92 -10.70 24.78 9.10
CA ASP A 92 -11.20 24.65 10.47
C ASP A 92 -11.18 23.21 11.00
N ASP A 93 -10.73 22.24 10.20
CA ASP A 93 -10.63 20.84 10.60
C ASP A 93 -9.51 20.66 11.64
N PRO A 94 -9.77 19.98 12.78
CA PRO A 94 -8.77 19.80 13.83
C PRO A 94 -7.56 18.96 13.40
N ASP A 95 -7.70 18.17 12.34
CA ASP A 95 -6.65 17.28 11.82
C ASP A 95 -5.92 17.87 10.60
N ILE A 96 -6.29 19.08 10.14
CA ILE A 96 -5.60 19.75 9.01
C ILE A 96 -4.10 19.90 9.29
N MET A 97 -3.30 19.66 8.25
CA MET A 97 -1.87 19.95 8.26
C MET A 97 -1.52 21.07 7.27
N PRO A 98 -0.77 22.10 7.70
CA PRO A 98 -0.17 22.23 9.03
C PRO A 98 -1.18 22.61 10.13
N ALA A 99 -1.08 21.95 11.30
CA ALA A 99 -1.94 22.24 12.46
C ALA A 99 -1.72 23.63 13.08
N LYS A 100 -0.63 24.31 12.69
CA LYS A 100 -0.29 25.69 13.04
C LYS A 100 0.46 26.32 11.89
N GLY A 101 0.11 27.55 11.54
CA GLY A 101 0.64 28.26 10.37
C GLY A 101 -0.41 28.36 9.27
N ASP A 102 -0.04 29.01 8.17
CA ASP A 102 -0.94 29.17 7.03
C ASP A 102 -1.06 27.83 6.28
N PRO A 103 -2.29 27.44 5.85
CA PRO A 103 -2.46 26.30 4.96
C PRO A 103 -1.74 26.51 3.62
N ALA A 104 -1.35 25.40 2.99
CA ALA A 104 -0.87 25.43 1.60
C ALA A 104 -1.98 25.90 0.65
N SER A 105 -1.60 26.57 -0.45
CA SER A 105 -2.55 27.00 -1.46
C SER A 105 -3.18 25.81 -2.20
N ALA A 106 -4.31 26.05 -2.88
CA ALA A 106 -4.94 25.00 -3.69
C ALA A 106 -4.00 24.45 -4.78
N GLU A 107 -3.18 25.32 -5.37
CA GLU A 107 -2.19 24.96 -6.38
C GLU A 107 -1.04 24.13 -5.78
N GLU A 108 -0.55 24.50 -4.60
CA GLU A 108 0.46 23.73 -3.87
C GLU A 108 -0.06 22.34 -3.49
N ILE A 109 -1.29 22.25 -2.99
CA ILE A 109 -1.95 20.98 -2.66
C ILE A 109 -2.13 20.12 -3.92
N ALA A 110 -2.52 20.72 -5.05
CA ALA A 110 -2.66 20.02 -6.33
C ALA A 110 -1.31 19.49 -6.83
N LEU A 111 -0.23 20.25 -6.67
CA LEU A 111 1.12 19.86 -7.07
C LEU A 111 1.65 18.67 -6.24
N ILE A 112 1.41 18.68 -4.93
CA ILE A 112 1.71 17.53 -4.06
C ILE A 112 0.89 16.31 -4.51
N ARG A 113 -0.39 16.48 -4.83
CA ARG A 113 -1.25 15.40 -5.32
C ARG A 113 -0.67 14.77 -6.59
N GLN A 114 -0.36 15.61 -7.58
CA GLN A 114 0.17 15.19 -8.87
C GLN A 114 1.50 14.45 -8.71
N TRP A 115 2.42 14.99 -7.91
CA TRP A 115 3.69 14.32 -7.61
C TRP A 115 3.48 12.91 -7.04
N ILE A 116 2.51 12.73 -6.14
CA ILE A 116 2.21 11.40 -5.60
C ILE A 116 1.63 10.49 -6.68
N GLU A 117 0.72 10.99 -7.50
CA GLU A 117 0.10 10.26 -8.61
C GLU A 117 1.13 9.76 -9.63
N GLU A 118 2.16 10.56 -9.90
CA GLU A 118 3.30 10.23 -10.76
C GLU A 118 4.31 9.24 -10.13
N GLY A 119 4.02 8.73 -8.92
CA GLY A 119 4.85 7.74 -8.24
C GLY A 119 5.80 8.33 -7.20
N ALA A 120 5.59 9.58 -6.79
CA ALA A 120 6.31 10.24 -5.71
C ALA A 120 7.85 10.17 -5.84
N SER A 121 8.36 10.42 -7.06
CA SER A 121 9.80 10.40 -7.33
C SER A 121 10.51 11.54 -6.60
N PHE A 122 11.57 11.25 -5.84
CA PHE A 122 12.39 12.28 -5.18
C PHE A 122 13.54 12.80 -6.06
N GLY A 123 13.67 12.31 -7.30
CA GLY A 123 14.86 12.57 -8.13
C GLY A 123 16.16 12.15 -7.41
N ASP A 124 17.14 13.05 -7.39
CA ASP A 124 18.40 12.87 -6.65
C ASP A 124 18.33 13.33 -5.19
N TRP A 125 17.24 13.96 -4.77
CA TRP A 125 17.12 14.46 -3.41
C TRP A 125 16.98 13.31 -2.40
N ARG A 126 17.77 13.36 -1.32
CA ARG A 126 17.70 12.39 -0.22
C ARG A 126 17.39 13.03 1.13
N GLY A 127 17.62 14.34 1.26
CA GLY A 127 17.39 15.12 2.48
C GLY A 127 18.36 14.80 3.62
N GLU A 128 18.06 15.25 4.83
CA GLU A 128 18.93 15.05 5.98
C GLU A 128 18.95 13.58 6.44
N ALA A 129 20.16 13.00 6.43
CA ALA A 129 20.46 11.60 6.70
C ALA A 129 19.54 10.63 5.93
N GLY A 130 19.76 10.47 4.61
CA GLY A 130 18.96 9.67 3.66
C GLY A 130 18.50 8.26 4.09
N GLY A 131 17.58 8.20 5.07
CA GLY A 131 16.96 7.02 5.67
C GLY A 131 17.89 6.22 6.59
N LEU A 132 17.92 6.50 7.89
CA LEU A 132 18.79 5.84 8.89
C LEU A 132 20.30 6.00 8.59
N THR A 133 21.11 6.25 9.62
CA THR A 133 22.54 5.98 9.50
C THR A 133 22.72 4.46 9.32
N ILE A 134 22.97 4.00 8.09
CA ILE A 134 23.52 2.67 7.82
C ILE A 134 24.90 2.64 8.50
N ARG A 135 24.99 2.04 9.69
CA ARG A 135 26.26 1.45 10.11
C ARG A 135 26.55 0.34 9.11
N LYS A 136 27.63 0.46 8.33
CA LYS A 136 28.24 -0.68 7.64
C LYS A 136 28.77 -1.64 8.71
N GLY A 137 27.99 -2.67 8.99
CA GLY A 137 28.29 -3.73 9.95
C GLY A 137 26.97 -4.36 10.41
N PRO A 138 26.92 -5.68 10.70
CA PRO A 138 25.68 -6.30 11.15
C PRO A 138 25.21 -5.58 12.42
N ALA A 139 23.97 -5.11 12.41
CA ALA A 139 23.36 -4.54 13.61
C ALA A 139 23.37 -5.63 14.70
N PRO A 140 23.89 -5.36 15.91
CA PRO A 140 23.76 -6.31 17.01
C PRO A 140 22.27 -6.38 17.37
N ASP A 141 21.68 -7.58 17.22
CA ASP A 141 20.34 -7.97 17.67
C ASP A 141 19.09 -7.31 17.04
N GLN A 142 19.11 -6.95 15.75
CA GLN A 142 17.85 -6.77 15.01
C GLN A 142 17.30 -8.14 14.56
N PRO A 143 16.04 -8.51 14.89
CA PRO A 143 15.46 -9.76 14.41
C PRO A 143 15.34 -9.72 12.89
N VAL A 144 15.98 -10.68 12.21
CA VAL A 144 15.87 -10.93 10.76
C VAL A 144 14.41 -10.76 10.30
N SER A 145 14.19 -9.97 9.23
CA SER A 145 12.83 -9.71 8.74
C SER A 145 12.11 -11.03 8.43
N VAL A 146 10.79 -11.09 8.66
CA VAL A 146 10.03 -12.33 8.43
C VAL A 146 10.20 -12.81 6.99
N MET A 147 10.18 -11.89 6.03
CA MET A 147 10.38 -12.18 4.61
C MET A 147 11.76 -12.80 4.35
N GLU A 148 12.81 -12.28 4.97
CA GLU A 148 14.15 -12.84 4.85
C GLU A 148 14.28 -14.22 5.50
N ARG A 149 13.65 -14.42 6.67
CA ARG A 149 13.59 -15.74 7.30
C ARG A 149 12.84 -16.76 6.42
N MET A 150 11.74 -16.35 5.77
CA MET A 150 10.97 -17.22 4.89
C MET A 150 11.65 -17.50 3.55
N ALA A 151 12.47 -16.57 3.07
CA ALA A 151 13.29 -16.71 1.87
C ALA A 151 14.58 -17.51 2.11
N LYS A 152 14.99 -17.69 3.37
CA LYS A 152 16.23 -18.41 3.71
C LYS A 152 16.19 -19.83 3.14
N ASN A 153 17.24 -20.20 2.41
CA ASN A 153 17.41 -21.50 1.76
C ASN A 153 16.28 -21.85 0.78
N LEU A 154 15.59 -20.86 0.23
CA LEU A 154 14.56 -21.06 -0.80
C LEU A 154 15.13 -20.66 -2.15
N GLU A 155 15.38 -21.65 -3.01
CA GLU A 155 15.73 -21.40 -4.40
C GLU A 155 14.58 -20.73 -5.14
N PRO A 156 14.82 -19.73 -6.00
CA PRO A 156 13.75 -19.08 -6.77
C PRO A 156 13.01 -20.06 -7.69
N ALA A 157 11.70 -19.86 -7.85
CA ALA A 157 10.94 -20.55 -8.88
C ALA A 157 11.46 -20.16 -10.28
N SER A 158 11.57 -21.13 -11.18
CA SER A 158 11.96 -20.85 -12.57
C SER A 158 10.90 -20.01 -13.28
N GLN A 159 11.32 -19.23 -14.28
CA GLN A 159 10.41 -18.42 -15.10
C GLN A 159 9.32 -19.29 -15.77
N ALA A 160 9.64 -20.53 -16.15
CA ALA A 160 8.68 -21.47 -16.72
C ALA A 160 7.61 -21.91 -15.70
N GLN A 161 8.00 -22.16 -14.45
CA GLN A 161 7.05 -22.47 -13.37
C GLN A 161 6.14 -21.28 -13.08
N ILE A 162 6.70 -20.07 -12.99
CA ILE A 162 5.94 -18.83 -12.78
C ILE A 162 4.94 -18.63 -13.91
N LYS A 163 5.37 -18.71 -15.17
CA LYS A 163 4.50 -18.54 -16.35
C LYS A 163 3.38 -19.60 -16.39
N LYS A 164 3.71 -20.86 -16.10
CA LYS A 164 2.73 -21.96 -16.07
C LYS A 164 1.69 -21.76 -14.95
N ALA A 165 2.11 -21.30 -13.78
CA ALA A 165 1.23 -21.02 -12.66
C ALA A 165 0.36 -19.79 -12.89
N ALA A 166 0.91 -18.75 -13.54
CA ALA A 166 0.17 -17.53 -13.88
C ALA A 166 -1.04 -17.82 -14.77
N GLY A 167 -0.86 -18.69 -15.76
CA GLY A 167 -1.89 -18.96 -16.77
C GLY A 167 -2.30 -17.67 -17.48
N ASP A 168 -3.60 -17.49 -17.68
CA ASP A 168 -4.23 -16.33 -18.29
C ASP A 168 -4.86 -15.36 -17.27
N LYS A 169 -4.87 -15.72 -15.97
CA LYS A 169 -5.64 -15.00 -14.95
C LYS A 169 -4.81 -14.33 -13.87
N ALA A 170 -3.61 -14.83 -13.58
CA ALA A 170 -2.79 -14.31 -12.48
C ALA A 170 -1.57 -13.56 -12.99
N ARG A 171 -1.20 -12.51 -12.26
CA ARG A 171 0.12 -11.87 -12.35
C ARG A 171 0.94 -12.32 -11.17
N ILE A 172 2.15 -12.77 -11.45
CA ILE A 172 3.05 -13.37 -10.45
C ILE A 172 4.40 -12.70 -10.57
N THR A 173 4.84 -12.05 -9.50
CA THR A 173 6.09 -11.30 -9.43
C THR A 173 6.86 -11.62 -8.16
N PRO A 174 8.20 -11.48 -8.14
CA PRO A 174 8.94 -11.47 -6.88
C PRO A 174 8.44 -10.36 -5.96
N VAL A 175 8.34 -10.61 -4.64
CA VAL A 175 7.93 -9.58 -3.67
C VAL A 175 8.86 -8.36 -3.66
N ARG A 176 10.11 -8.54 -4.10
CA ARG A 176 11.10 -7.51 -4.41
C ARG A 176 12.15 -8.07 -5.37
N PRO A 177 12.94 -7.22 -6.06
CA PRO A 177 14.03 -7.69 -6.90
C PRO A 177 14.96 -8.67 -6.14
N GLY A 178 15.25 -9.82 -6.75
CA GLY A 178 16.10 -10.87 -6.20
C GLY A 178 15.47 -11.75 -5.11
N SER A 179 14.21 -11.52 -4.71
CA SER A 179 13.54 -12.39 -3.73
C SER A 179 13.03 -13.69 -4.37
N PRO A 180 13.22 -14.85 -3.72
CA PRO A 180 12.58 -16.10 -4.17
C PRO A 180 11.09 -16.13 -3.84
N LEU A 181 10.63 -15.32 -2.89
CA LEU A 181 9.22 -15.22 -2.52
C LEU A 181 8.42 -14.46 -3.58
N LEU A 182 7.19 -14.91 -3.82
CA LEU A 182 6.30 -14.42 -4.85
C LEU A 182 5.09 -13.68 -4.25
N HIS A 183 4.71 -12.63 -4.97
CA HIS A 183 3.41 -11.98 -4.92
C HIS A 183 2.55 -12.51 -6.06
N VAL A 184 1.35 -12.99 -5.73
CA VAL A 184 0.35 -13.46 -6.69
C VAL A 184 -0.88 -12.56 -6.59
N GLU A 185 -1.31 -12.01 -7.71
CA GLU A 185 -2.53 -11.22 -7.79
C GLU A 185 -3.37 -11.60 -9.02
N PHE A 186 -4.68 -11.38 -8.96
CA PHE A 186 -5.61 -11.68 -10.04
C PHE A 186 -6.27 -10.40 -10.55
N PRO A 187 -5.74 -9.78 -11.62
CA PRO A 187 -6.22 -8.48 -12.10
C PRO A 187 -7.64 -8.50 -12.66
N HIS A 188 -8.11 -9.65 -13.19
CA HIS A 188 -9.45 -9.81 -13.77
C HIS A 188 -10.47 -10.24 -12.71
N LYS A 189 -11.10 -9.24 -12.09
CA LYS A 189 -11.87 -9.35 -10.84
C LYS A 189 -13.24 -10.04 -11.03
N ASP A 190 -13.76 -10.01 -12.25
CA ASP A 190 -15.05 -10.59 -12.67
C ASP A 190 -15.01 -12.12 -12.81
N ARG A 191 -13.82 -12.69 -12.96
CA ARG A 191 -13.63 -14.11 -13.22
C ARG A 191 -13.15 -14.80 -11.94
N GLY A 192 -14.09 -15.26 -11.13
CA GLY A 192 -13.78 -16.08 -9.95
C GLY A 192 -12.81 -17.24 -10.26
N LEU A 193 -12.17 -17.77 -9.21
CA LEU A 193 -11.20 -18.84 -9.35
C LEU A 193 -11.88 -20.20 -9.53
N ASN A 194 -11.39 -21.00 -10.47
CA ASN A 194 -11.82 -22.37 -10.67
C ASN A 194 -10.77 -23.38 -10.17
N LYS A 195 -11.08 -24.67 -10.24
CA LYS A 195 -10.19 -25.75 -9.81
C LYS A 195 -8.81 -25.73 -10.47
N ASN A 196 -8.72 -25.37 -11.75
CA ASN A 196 -7.44 -25.29 -12.46
C ASN A 196 -6.59 -24.13 -11.94
N ASP A 197 -7.21 -22.98 -11.64
CA ASP A 197 -6.53 -21.83 -11.05
C ASP A 197 -5.97 -22.17 -9.66
N LEU A 198 -6.75 -22.88 -8.84
CA LEU A 198 -6.33 -23.36 -7.52
C LEU A 198 -5.19 -24.39 -7.60
N GLN A 199 -5.22 -25.27 -8.61
CA GLN A 199 -4.15 -26.24 -8.84
C GLN A 199 -2.86 -25.55 -9.31
N ARG A 200 -2.97 -24.53 -10.17
CA ARG A 200 -1.83 -23.71 -10.59
C ARG A 200 -1.22 -22.96 -9.40
N LEU A 201 -2.03 -22.35 -8.54
CA LEU A 201 -1.55 -21.69 -7.31
C LEU A 201 -0.82 -22.68 -6.38
N GLN A 202 -1.36 -23.90 -6.23
CA GLN A 202 -0.70 -24.95 -5.44
C GLN A 202 0.66 -25.37 -6.01
N SER A 203 0.84 -25.35 -7.33
CA SER A 203 2.12 -25.71 -7.97
C SER A 203 3.28 -24.77 -7.61
N ILE A 204 2.98 -23.57 -7.09
CA ILE A 204 3.96 -22.59 -6.61
C ILE A 204 3.82 -22.28 -5.12
N ALA A 205 3.03 -23.07 -4.39
CA ALA A 205 2.77 -22.89 -2.96
C ALA A 205 4.02 -22.61 -2.10
N PRO A 206 5.18 -23.27 -2.35
CA PRO A 206 6.38 -23.00 -1.56
C PRO A 206 6.85 -21.54 -1.62
N TRP A 207 6.53 -20.78 -2.69
CA TRP A 207 7.05 -19.43 -2.89
C TRP A 207 6.04 -18.32 -2.57
N VAL A 208 4.74 -18.61 -2.49
CA VAL A 208 3.71 -17.59 -2.31
C VAL A 208 3.79 -16.97 -0.91
N ALA A 209 4.15 -15.69 -0.85
CA ALA A 209 4.22 -14.93 0.40
C ALA A 209 3.16 -13.83 0.50
N ILE A 210 2.76 -13.27 -0.65
CA ILE A 210 1.69 -12.28 -0.76
C ILE A 210 0.66 -12.83 -1.75
N LEU A 211 -0.60 -12.89 -1.32
CA LEU A 211 -1.71 -13.30 -2.17
C LEU A 211 -2.78 -12.21 -2.15
N ASP A 212 -3.07 -11.66 -3.33
CA ASP A 212 -4.14 -10.69 -3.53
C ASP A 212 -5.34 -11.33 -4.24
N LEU A 213 -6.44 -11.48 -3.49
CA LEU A 213 -7.73 -11.98 -3.96
C LEU A 213 -8.79 -10.88 -4.02
N SER A 214 -8.38 -9.61 -3.94
CA SER A 214 -9.28 -8.47 -3.84
C SER A 214 -10.25 -8.40 -5.02
N ARG A 215 -11.53 -8.22 -4.69
CA ARG A 215 -12.67 -8.12 -5.61
C ARG A 215 -12.99 -9.41 -6.36
N LEU A 216 -12.38 -10.54 -5.99
CA LEU A 216 -12.85 -11.84 -6.43
C LEU A 216 -14.02 -12.29 -5.56
N PRO A 217 -15.04 -12.98 -6.12
CA PRO A 217 -16.04 -13.65 -5.32
C PRO A 217 -15.39 -14.81 -4.57
N LEU A 218 -15.17 -14.66 -3.26
CA LEU A 218 -14.54 -15.67 -2.44
C LEU A 218 -15.57 -16.73 -1.99
N LYS A 219 -15.34 -17.97 -2.43
CA LYS A 219 -16.10 -19.16 -2.03
C LYS A 219 -15.28 -20.01 -1.06
N GLU A 220 -15.94 -20.85 -0.28
CA GLU A 220 -15.30 -21.76 0.69
C GLU A 220 -14.21 -22.64 0.07
N GLU A 221 -14.39 -23.07 -1.19
CA GLU A 221 -13.39 -23.87 -1.91
C GLU A 221 -12.03 -23.15 -2.00
N VAL A 222 -12.04 -21.84 -2.28
CA VAL A 222 -10.83 -21.02 -2.38
C VAL A 222 -10.21 -20.83 -0.99
N LEU A 223 -11.03 -20.48 0.01
CA LEU A 223 -10.58 -20.27 1.39
C LEU A 223 -9.93 -21.53 1.98
N GLY A 224 -10.50 -22.71 1.67
CA GLY A 224 -9.98 -24.01 2.10
C GLY A 224 -8.61 -24.37 1.50
N GLN A 225 -8.16 -23.72 0.42
CA GLN A 225 -6.82 -23.93 -0.12
C GLN A 225 -5.74 -23.09 0.56
N LEU A 226 -6.10 -21.98 1.23
CA LEU A 226 -5.12 -21.03 1.78
C LEU A 226 -4.12 -21.64 2.78
N PRO A 227 -4.49 -22.62 3.63
CA PRO A 227 -3.52 -23.28 4.51
C PRO A 227 -2.42 -24.05 3.78
N LYS A 228 -2.62 -24.37 2.50
CA LYS A 228 -1.61 -25.05 1.67
C LYS A 228 -0.51 -24.12 1.19
N LEU A 229 -0.56 -22.82 1.54
CA LEU A 229 0.46 -21.82 1.23
C LEU A 229 1.32 -21.57 2.48
N PRO A 230 2.38 -22.38 2.72
CA PRO A 230 3.09 -22.41 4.00
C PRO A 230 3.83 -21.12 4.34
N ARG A 231 4.03 -20.24 3.36
CA ARG A 231 4.74 -18.96 3.53
C ARG A 231 3.82 -17.75 3.36
N LEU A 232 2.50 -17.93 3.35
CA LEU A 232 1.55 -16.84 3.19
C LEU A 232 1.62 -15.87 4.38
N ILE A 233 2.25 -14.72 4.16
CA ILE A 233 2.46 -13.68 5.17
C ILE A 233 1.41 -12.58 5.05
N ARG A 234 1.03 -12.22 3.82
CA ARG A 234 0.07 -11.15 3.52
C ARG A 234 -1.05 -11.67 2.63
N LEU A 235 -2.28 -11.41 3.06
CA LEU A 235 -3.49 -11.79 2.33
C LEU A 235 -4.38 -10.55 2.14
N GLU A 236 -4.60 -10.19 0.88
CA GLU A 236 -5.55 -9.14 0.51
C GLU A 236 -6.88 -9.77 0.09
N MET A 237 -7.98 -9.36 0.72
CA MET A 237 -9.33 -9.80 0.40
C MET A 237 -10.28 -8.60 0.37
N ARG A 238 -9.85 -7.49 -0.25
CA ARG A 238 -10.64 -6.26 -0.30
C ARG A 238 -11.90 -6.45 -1.13
N SER A 239 -13.06 -6.03 -0.64
CA SER A 239 -14.32 -5.96 -1.40
C SER A 239 -14.66 -7.27 -2.12
N THR A 240 -14.54 -8.38 -1.41
CA THR A 240 -14.80 -9.73 -1.94
C THR A 240 -16.22 -10.24 -1.65
N GLY A 241 -16.99 -9.46 -0.86
CA GLY A 241 -18.30 -9.87 -0.36
C GLY A 241 -18.23 -10.85 0.82
N LEU A 242 -17.05 -11.03 1.43
CA LEU A 242 -16.82 -11.95 2.53
C LEU A 242 -17.61 -11.49 3.78
N ASP A 243 -18.52 -12.29 4.29
CA ASP A 243 -19.26 -12.00 5.53
C ASP A 243 -18.62 -12.69 6.75
N ASP A 244 -19.21 -12.51 7.93
CA ASP A 244 -18.75 -13.17 9.16
C ASP A 244 -18.72 -14.71 9.06
N ARG A 245 -19.63 -15.32 8.29
CA ARG A 245 -19.67 -16.78 8.09
C ARG A 245 -18.52 -17.23 7.22
N GLY A 246 -18.27 -16.52 6.11
CA GLY A 246 -17.14 -16.78 5.22
C GLY A 246 -15.81 -16.63 5.95
N LEU A 247 -15.65 -15.59 6.77
CA LEU A 247 -14.43 -15.42 7.56
C LEU A 247 -14.31 -16.49 8.65
N ALA A 248 -15.40 -16.91 9.29
CA ALA A 248 -15.38 -18.02 10.25
C ALA A 248 -14.88 -19.33 9.61
N ALA A 249 -15.25 -19.59 8.35
CA ALA A 249 -14.83 -20.76 7.57
C ALA A 249 -13.35 -20.74 7.13
N LEU A 250 -12.70 -19.56 7.09
CA LEU A 250 -11.28 -19.45 6.72
C LEU A 250 -10.38 -20.21 7.71
N PRO A 251 -9.68 -21.29 7.34
CA PRO A 251 -8.90 -22.03 8.33
C PRO A 251 -7.72 -21.20 8.87
N PRO A 252 -7.18 -21.53 10.07
CA PRO A 252 -6.04 -20.80 10.63
C PRO A 252 -4.83 -20.80 9.68
N LEU A 253 -4.27 -19.62 9.46
CA LEU A 253 -3.08 -19.43 8.64
C LEU A 253 -1.89 -19.14 9.56
N ALA A 254 -0.97 -20.11 9.67
CA ALA A 254 0.07 -20.11 10.69
C ALA A 254 1.04 -18.92 10.59
N GLU A 255 1.35 -18.49 9.37
CA GLU A 255 2.33 -17.42 9.10
C GLU A 255 1.70 -16.08 8.73
N LEU A 256 0.36 -16.00 8.70
CA LEU A 256 -0.35 -14.77 8.32
C LEU A 256 -0.07 -13.66 9.32
N ARG A 257 0.47 -12.55 8.83
CA ARG A 257 0.83 -11.36 9.63
C ARG A 257 0.04 -10.13 9.21
N VAL A 258 -0.30 -10.03 7.94
CA VAL A 258 -1.05 -8.90 7.38
C VAL A 258 -2.30 -9.41 6.69
N CYS A 259 -3.46 -8.89 7.08
CA CYS A 259 -4.73 -9.23 6.45
C CYS A 259 -5.50 -7.96 6.11
N ASN A 260 -5.96 -7.84 4.87
CA ASN A 260 -6.79 -6.73 4.43
C ASN A 260 -8.22 -7.19 4.15
N LEU A 261 -9.16 -6.74 4.98
CA LEU A 261 -10.57 -7.07 4.92
C LEU A 261 -11.43 -5.87 4.52
N PHE A 262 -10.79 -4.82 3.99
CA PHE A 262 -11.45 -3.60 3.55
C PHE A 262 -12.73 -3.86 2.73
N GLY A 263 -13.82 -3.16 3.05
CA GLY A 263 -15.01 -3.14 2.19
C GLY A 263 -15.79 -4.45 2.14
N ASN A 264 -15.72 -5.27 3.18
CA ASN A 264 -16.48 -6.52 3.31
C ASN A 264 -17.51 -6.40 4.46
N PRO A 265 -18.70 -7.04 4.37
CA PRO A 265 -19.74 -7.01 5.40
C PRO A 265 -19.38 -7.89 6.61
N ILE A 266 -18.34 -7.50 7.34
CA ILE A 266 -17.77 -8.22 8.48
C ILE A 266 -18.06 -7.42 9.75
N GLY A 267 -18.74 -8.04 10.72
CA GLY A 267 -19.10 -7.44 12.00
C GLY A 267 -18.29 -7.96 13.18
N ASN A 268 -18.81 -7.69 14.38
CA ASN A 268 -18.16 -8.10 15.63
C ASN A 268 -18.11 -9.63 15.84
N ALA A 269 -18.94 -10.41 15.12
CA ALA A 269 -18.92 -11.86 15.20
C ALA A 269 -17.57 -12.45 14.75
N SER A 270 -16.83 -11.75 13.89
CA SER A 270 -15.50 -12.15 13.43
C SER A 270 -14.35 -11.85 14.40
N VAL A 271 -14.55 -11.12 15.50
CA VAL A 271 -13.47 -10.73 16.43
C VAL A 271 -12.72 -11.96 16.95
N LYS A 272 -13.45 -12.97 17.46
CA LYS A 272 -12.86 -14.22 17.96
C LYS A 272 -12.06 -14.94 16.88
N LYS A 273 -12.55 -14.90 15.63
CA LYS A 273 -11.87 -15.50 14.49
C LYS A 273 -10.55 -14.78 14.18
N LEU A 274 -10.56 -13.46 14.13
CA LEU A 274 -9.39 -12.63 13.87
C LEU A 274 -8.28 -12.83 14.93
N LEU A 275 -8.68 -13.01 16.19
CA LEU A 275 -7.76 -13.32 17.29
C LEU A 275 -7.15 -14.73 17.18
N SER A 276 -7.80 -15.65 16.47
CA SER A 276 -7.30 -17.03 16.30
C SER A 276 -6.07 -17.15 15.40
N PHE A 277 -5.74 -16.15 14.57
CA PHE A 277 -4.56 -16.16 13.71
C PHE A 277 -3.30 -15.81 14.52
N PRO A 278 -2.41 -16.74 14.88
CA PRO A 278 -1.41 -16.54 15.94
C PRO A 278 -0.35 -15.47 15.64
N GLN A 279 -0.04 -15.27 14.37
CA GLN A 279 1.01 -14.34 13.91
C GLN A 279 0.45 -13.02 13.40
N LEU A 280 -0.86 -12.80 13.38
CA LEU A 280 -1.44 -11.57 12.82
C LEU A 280 -0.93 -10.33 13.60
N ARG A 281 -0.47 -9.33 12.86
CA ARG A 281 0.14 -8.08 13.35
C ARG A 281 -0.52 -6.84 12.76
N VAL A 282 -1.04 -6.92 11.55
CA VAL A 282 -1.67 -5.79 10.86
C VAL A 282 -3.00 -6.24 10.27
N LEU A 283 -4.04 -5.47 10.55
CA LEU A 283 -5.38 -5.74 10.09
C LEU A 283 -6.04 -4.45 9.58
N TYR A 284 -6.55 -4.50 8.35
CA TYR A 284 -7.27 -3.38 7.72
C TYR A 284 -8.77 -3.70 7.70
N LEU A 285 -9.59 -2.87 8.36
CA LEU A 285 -11.03 -3.09 8.58
C LEU A 285 -11.91 -1.92 8.12
N TRP A 286 -11.38 -0.96 7.36
CA TRP A 286 -12.22 0.13 6.86
C TRP A 286 -13.39 -0.38 5.99
N LYS A 287 -14.52 0.33 6.03
CA LYS A 287 -15.78 -0.06 5.36
C LYS A 287 -16.18 -1.51 5.65
N THR A 288 -15.95 -1.97 6.87
CA THR A 288 -16.58 -3.19 7.41
C THR A 288 -17.69 -2.78 8.39
N GLU A 289 -18.48 -3.75 8.84
CA GLU A 289 -19.57 -3.55 9.80
C GLU A 289 -19.09 -3.70 11.27
N ILE A 290 -17.79 -3.89 11.48
CA ILE A 290 -17.21 -3.98 12.82
C ILE A 290 -17.36 -2.64 13.53
N THR A 291 -17.74 -2.69 14.81
CA THR A 291 -17.96 -1.49 15.62
C THR A 291 -16.72 -1.14 16.43
N GLU A 292 -16.73 0.04 17.06
CA GLU A 292 -15.68 0.48 17.99
C GLU A 292 -15.42 -0.56 19.08
N ALA A 293 -16.48 -1.11 19.67
CA ALA A 293 -16.38 -2.17 20.67
C ALA A 293 -15.66 -3.43 20.15
N GLY A 294 -15.86 -3.80 18.88
CA GLY A 294 -15.16 -4.91 18.25
C GLY A 294 -13.67 -4.63 18.07
N VAL A 295 -13.33 -3.42 17.62
CA VAL A 295 -11.93 -2.97 17.46
C VAL A 295 -11.22 -2.86 18.80
N ASP A 296 -11.88 -2.35 19.83
CA ASP A 296 -11.34 -2.28 21.18
C ASP A 296 -11.05 -3.66 21.75
N SER A 297 -11.94 -4.63 21.53
CA SER A 297 -11.68 -6.03 21.86
C SER A 297 -10.43 -6.57 21.16
N LEU A 298 -10.26 -6.30 19.86
CA LEU A 298 -9.07 -6.73 19.11
C LEU A 298 -7.77 -6.13 19.67
N ARG A 299 -7.78 -4.83 19.99
CA ARG A 299 -6.63 -4.09 20.53
C ARG A 299 -6.29 -4.56 21.94
N LYS A 300 -7.31 -4.79 22.77
CA LYS A 300 -7.17 -5.27 24.15
C LYS A 300 -6.56 -6.68 24.21
N ASP A 301 -7.11 -7.61 23.43
CA ASP A 301 -6.71 -9.01 23.49
C ASP A 301 -5.38 -9.28 22.76
N ARG A 302 -4.95 -8.35 21.90
CA ARG A 302 -3.66 -8.43 21.22
C ARG A 302 -2.99 -7.06 21.10
N ALA A 303 -2.29 -6.64 22.14
CA ALA A 303 -1.59 -5.35 22.21
C ALA A 303 -0.59 -5.08 21.06
N LYS A 304 -0.08 -6.12 20.38
CA LYS A 304 0.82 -5.99 19.21
C LYS A 304 0.11 -6.01 17.85
N LEU A 305 -1.23 -6.09 17.83
CA LEU A 305 -2.05 -6.04 16.62
C LEU A 305 -2.36 -4.59 16.28
N GLN A 306 -1.84 -4.12 15.16
CA GLN A 306 -2.20 -2.87 14.55
C GLN A 306 -3.54 -3.04 13.82
N VAL A 307 -4.57 -2.39 14.34
CA VAL A 307 -5.91 -2.40 13.75
C VAL A 307 -6.15 -1.06 13.11
N HIS A 308 -6.13 -1.06 11.78
CA HIS A 308 -6.43 0.09 10.97
C HIS A 308 -7.93 0.11 10.62
N TRP A 309 -8.65 1.01 11.29
CA TRP A 309 -10.09 1.13 11.22
C TRP A 309 -10.50 2.55 11.59
N ASN A 310 -11.48 3.10 10.88
CA ASN A 310 -12.13 4.35 11.22
C ASN A 310 -13.60 4.28 10.79
N PRO A 311 -14.57 4.47 11.70
CA PRO A 311 -16.00 4.35 11.41
C PRO A 311 -16.57 5.61 10.74
N LYS A 312 -15.86 6.74 10.80
CA LYS A 312 -16.36 8.06 10.38
C LYS A 312 -15.95 8.46 8.97
N PHE A 313 -15.04 7.71 8.34
CA PHE A 313 -14.53 8.03 7.01
C PHE A 313 -14.70 6.85 6.06
N PRO A 314 -15.17 7.06 4.81
CA PRO A 314 -14.98 6.05 3.77
C PRO A 314 -13.47 5.83 3.61
N ALA A 315 -13.02 4.59 3.42
CA ALA A 315 -11.61 4.40 3.06
C ALA A 315 -11.23 5.22 1.83
N PRO A 316 -9.94 5.58 1.73
CA PRO A 316 -9.43 6.27 0.57
C PRO A 316 -9.87 5.58 -0.73
N ARG A 317 -10.40 6.39 -1.68
CA ARG A 317 -10.74 5.91 -3.02
C ARG A 317 -9.47 5.38 -3.67
N ASN A 318 -9.50 4.15 -4.15
CA ASN A 318 -8.43 3.58 -4.96
C ASN A 318 -8.74 3.99 -6.41
N PRO A 319 -7.89 4.79 -7.11
CA PRO A 319 -8.19 5.25 -8.47
C PRO A 319 -8.27 4.11 -9.51
N ALA A 320 -7.94 2.87 -9.16
CA ALA A 320 -8.08 1.71 -10.03
C ALA A 320 -9.52 1.12 -10.13
N SER A 321 -10.56 1.94 -10.03
CA SER A 321 -11.96 1.51 -10.13
C SER A 321 -12.88 2.34 -11.03
N ASP A 322 -12.33 3.19 -11.89
CA ASP A 322 -13.04 3.69 -13.07
C ASP A 322 -12.40 3.11 -14.35
#